data_AF-A0A3B9ESL2-F1
#
_entry.id   AF-A0A3B9ESL2-F1
#
_cell.length_a   1.000
_cell.length_b   1.000
_cell.length_c   1.000
_cell.angle_alpha   90.00
_cell.angle_beta   90.00
_cell.angle_gamma   90.00
#
_symmetry.space_group_name_H-M   'P 1'
#
loop_
_entity.id
_entity.type
_entity.pdbx_description
1 polymer ?
#
loop_
_entity_poly.entity_id
_entity_poly.type
_entity_poly.pdbx_seq_one_letter_code
_entity_poly.pdbx_strand_id
1 'polypeptide(L)'
;IGKKTCNSLPGVALAAAAFAALHFGHVPFPLIILAAGVLGAMIPALGKVGGGHGDASGAEDPAHMKRPAGNPWIRLARLTAVFLIALALPVAALVAIAGPAPFLALAQLFTTAALVTFGGAYAVLPYITDAAVNTHGWIAPGDMLNGLALAETTPGPLVLVNTYVGFFAGWNAAEAAGLPQIAAGLLAAGLVTYVTFLPSFLFIIAGAPYVDALQKNEHARRALSGITTAVVGVIFNLAVFLGEAVLITGEPGTLGVDWAAAAVALGALALLLTGRVPIPALVGIGAALGAIGLV
;
A
#
# COMPACT_ATOMS: atom_id res chain seq x y z
N ILE A 1 5.61 -13.10 6.18
CA ILE A 1 4.84 -13.30 4.93
C ILE A 1 5.60 -14.17 3.94
N GLY A 2 6.82 -13.79 3.50
CA GLY A 2 7.64 -14.58 2.57
C GLY A 2 7.77 -16.09 2.87
N LYS A 3 8.07 -16.50 4.12
CA LYS A 3 8.14 -17.94 4.49
C LYS A 3 6.83 -18.72 4.33
N LYS A 4 5.67 -18.07 4.47
CA LYS A 4 4.35 -18.71 4.30
C LYS A 4 3.93 -18.70 2.83
N THR A 5 4.34 -17.66 2.09
CA THR A 5 3.83 -17.37 0.76
C THR A 5 4.73 -17.89 -0.38
N CYS A 6 6.05 -17.85 -0.21
CA CYS A 6 7.04 -18.29 -1.20
C CYS A 6 7.64 -19.64 -0.80
N ASN A 7 6.79 -20.62 -0.50
CA ASN A 7 7.20 -21.96 -0.05
C ASN A 7 7.39 -22.97 -1.20
N SER A 8 7.23 -22.52 -2.44
CA SER A 8 7.36 -23.35 -3.64
C SER A 8 8.16 -22.63 -4.72
N LEU A 9 8.91 -23.39 -5.53
CA LEU A 9 9.64 -22.89 -6.71
C LEU A 9 8.80 -21.97 -7.62
N PRO A 10 7.56 -22.36 -8.02
CA PRO A 10 6.74 -21.48 -8.85
C PRO A 10 6.30 -20.21 -8.11
N GLY A 11 6.07 -20.27 -6.80
CA GLY A 11 5.75 -19.07 -6.01
C GLY A 11 6.92 -18.09 -5.92
N VAL A 12 8.14 -18.59 -5.70
CA VAL A 12 9.36 -17.76 -5.73
C VAL A 12 9.56 -17.15 -7.11
N ALA A 13 9.36 -17.93 -8.18
CA ALA A 13 9.48 -17.43 -9.55
C ALA A 13 8.46 -16.31 -9.84
N LEU A 14 7.21 -16.45 -9.38
CA LEU A 14 6.18 -15.40 -9.52
C LEU A 14 6.56 -14.12 -8.77
N ALA A 15 7.06 -14.24 -7.53
CA ALA A 15 7.51 -13.10 -6.75
C ALA A 15 8.72 -12.40 -7.40
N ALA A 16 9.70 -13.17 -7.90
CA ALA A 16 10.85 -12.64 -8.61
C ALA A 16 10.45 -11.95 -9.93
N ALA A 17 9.50 -12.53 -10.67
CA ALA A 17 8.96 -11.93 -11.89
C ALA A 17 8.22 -10.62 -11.59
N ALA A 18 7.42 -10.57 -10.53
CA ALA A 18 6.74 -9.35 -10.10
C ALA A 18 7.73 -8.24 -9.71
N PHE A 19 8.78 -8.59 -8.96
CA PHE A 19 9.88 -7.67 -8.64
C PHE A 19 10.56 -7.15 -9.92
N ALA A 20 10.97 -8.05 -10.82
CA ALA A 20 11.67 -7.66 -12.04
C ALA A 20 10.80 -6.78 -12.96
N ALA A 21 9.51 -7.09 -13.06
CA ALA A 21 8.54 -6.31 -13.83
C ALA A 21 8.36 -4.89 -13.28
N LEU A 22 8.32 -4.72 -11.95
CA LEU A 22 8.28 -3.38 -11.34
C LEU A 22 9.60 -2.64 -11.51
N HIS A 23 10.70 -3.25 -11.07
CA HIS A 23 11.96 -2.56 -10.89
C HIS A 23 12.67 -2.27 -12.22
N PHE A 24 12.73 -3.25 -13.13
CA PHE A 24 13.39 -3.09 -14.43
C PHE A 24 12.38 -2.74 -15.53
N GLY A 25 11.22 -3.39 -15.50
CA GLY A 25 10.22 -3.27 -16.55
C GLY A 25 9.35 -2.01 -16.46
N HIS A 26 9.37 -1.30 -15.33
CA HIS A 26 8.49 -0.15 -15.05
C HIS A 26 6.99 -0.47 -15.32
N VAL A 27 6.62 -1.74 -15.17
CA VAL A 27 5.27 -2.22 -15.42
C VAL A 27 4.37 -1.70 -14.30
N PRO A 28 3.22 -1.09 -14.59
CA PRO A 28 2.38 -0.50 -13.55
C PRO A 28 1.85 -1.59 -12.61
N PHE A 29 1.93 -1.32 -11.31
CA PHE A 29 1.52 -2.22 -10.22
C PHE A 29 0.16 -2.90 -10.43
N PRO A 30 -0.92 -2.21 -10.87
CA PRO A 30 -2.22 -2.85 -11.09
C PRO A 30 -2.17 -4.00 -12.11
N LEU A 31 -1.36 -3.89 -13.16
CA LEU A 31 -1.21 -4.95 -14.16
C LEU A 31 -0.52 -6.17 -13.57
N ILE A 32 0.48 -5.98 -12.72
CA ILE A 32 1.21 -7.06 -12.07
C ILE A 32 0.28 -7.85 -11.14
N ILE A 33 -0.54 -7.15 -10.35
CA ILE A 33 -1.52 -7.78 -9.46
C ILE A 33 -2.59 -8.52 -10.27
N LEU A 34 -3.10 -7.94 -11.35
CA LEU A 34 -4.08 -8.59 -12.21
C LEU A 34 -3.50 -9.85 -12.86
N ALA A 35 -2.29 -9.77 -13.41
CA ALA A 35 -1.59 -10.91 -13.99
C ALA A 35 -1.35 -12.01 -12.94
N ALA A 36 -0.91 -11.64 -11.74
CA ALA A 36 -0.72 -12.59 -10.64
C ALA A 36 -2.03 -13.27 -10.19
N GLY A 37 -3.14 -12.54 -10.19
CA GLY A 37 -4.46 -13.09 -9.92
C GLY A 37 -4.93 -14.09 -10.98
N VAL A 38 -4.77 -13.75 -12.26
CA VAL A 38 -5.12 -14.66 -13.38
C VAL A 38 -4.24 -15.91 -13.36
N LEU A 39 -2.91 -15.74 -13.26
CA LEU A 39 -1.97 -16.86 -13.19
C LEU A 39 -2.22 -17.72 -11.95
N GLY A 40 -2.52 -17.11 -10.80
CA GLY A 40 -2.91 -17.82 -9.58
C GLY A 40 -4.20 -18.64 -9.78
N ALA A 41 -5.23 -18.07 -10.42
CA ALA A 41 -6.49 -18.75 -10.68
C ALA A 41 -6.34 -19.94 -11.64
N MET A 42 -5.47 -19.81 -12.65
CA MET A 42 -5.30 -20.78 -13.73
C MET A 42 -4.26 -21.87 -13.43
N ILE A 43 -3.21 -21.58 -12.65
CA ILE A 43 -2.09 -22.51 -12.40
C ILE A 43 -2.22 -23.07 -10.97
N PRO A 44 -2.67 -24.33 -10.78
CA PRO A 44 -2.88 -24.90 -9.45
C PRO A 44 -1.61 -24.98 -8.60
N ALA A 45 -0.44 -25.08 -9.24
CA ALA A 45 0.85 -25.11 -8.57
C ALA A 45 1.22 -23.79 -7.87
N LEU A 46 0.69 -22.64 -8.35
CA LEU A 46 0.85 -21.33 -7.72
C LEU A 46 -0.14 -21.12 -6.57
N GLY A 47 -1.28 -21.80 -6.60
CA GLY A 47 -2.36 -21.67 -5.60
C GLY A 47 -2.22 -22.57 -4.35
N LYS A 48 -1.16 -23.38 -4.24
CA LYS A 48 -0.87 -24.25 -3.06
C LYS A 48 -0.14 -23.52 -1.93
N VAL A 49 -0.09 -22.20 -2.00
CA VAL A 49 0.59 -21.38 -1.02
C VAL A 49 -0.30 -21.21 0.22
N GLY A 50 0.23 -21.58 1.38
CA GLY A 50 -0.48 -21.66 2.66
C GLY A 50 -1.16 -20.34 3.01
N GLY A 51 -2.41 -20.44 3.48
CA GLY A 51 -3.30 -19.31 3.77
C GLY A 51 -2.58 -18.13 4.43
N GLY A 52 -2.49 -17.02 3.68
CA GLY A 52 -2.03 -15.75 4.22
C GLY A 52 -3.16 -15.08 5.02
N HIS A 53 -2.83 -14.68 6.25
CA HIS A 53 -3.61 -13.83 7.18
C HIS A 53 -5.12 -13.95 7.09
N GLY A 54 -5.58 -15.09 7.60
CA GLY A 54 -6.95 -15.34 8.00
C GLY A 54 -6.93 -16.61 8.83
N ASP A 55 -6.10 -16.66 9.90
CA ASP A 55 -6.29 -17.65 10.95
C ASP A 55 -7.68 -17.35 11.55
N ALA A 56 -8.69 -17.96 10.96
CA ALA A 56 -10.04 -18.08 11.51
C ALA A 56 -10.02 -19.05 12.70
N SER A 57 -8.99 -18.98 13.55
CA SER A 57 -8.90 -19.75 14.79
C SER A 57 -9.65 -19.09 15.95
N GLY A 58 -10.60 -18.21 15.64
CA GLY A 58 -11.45 -17.54 16.62
C GLY A 58 -12.72 -16.93 16.03
N ALA A 59 -13.11 -17.29 14.80
CA ALA A 59 -14.44 -16.92 14.31
C ALA A 59 -15.44 -17.80 15.06
N GLU A 60 -16.03 -17.23 16.12
CA GLU A 60 -17.35 -17.66 16.59
C GLU A 60 -18.21 -17.96 15.36
N ASP A 61 -18.91 -19.10 15.43
CA ASP A 61 -19.86 -19.62 14.43
C ASP A 61 -20.41 -18.47 13.58
N PRO A 62 -20.01 -18.32 12.29
CA PRO A 62 -20.30 -17.12 11.54
C PRO A 62 -21.81 -17.04 11.46
N ALA A 63 -22.39 -16.16 12.28
CA ALA A 63 -23.82 -15.94 12.35
C ALA A 63 -24.29 -15.77 10.92
N HIS A 64 -24.97 -16.79 10.38
CA HIS A 64 -25.29 -16.89 8.96
C HIS A 64 -25.87 -15.56 8.52
N MET A 65 -25.06 -14.74 7.86
CA MET A 65 -25.42 -13.38 7.58
C MET A 65 -26.49 -13.48 6.50
N LYS A 66 -27.76 -13.37 6.91
CA LYS A 66 -28.90 -13.60 6.03
C LYS A 66 -28.72 -12.72 4.79
N ARG A 67 -28.67 -13.36 3.61
CA ARG A 67 -28.62 -12.64 2.34
C ARG A 67 -29.74 -11.61 2.34
N PRO A 68 -29.43 -10.32 2.12
CA PRO A 68 -30.46 -9.30 2.14
C PRO A 68 -31.55 -9.61 1.13
N ALA A 69 -32.81 -9.44 1.53
CA ALA A 69 -33.95 -9.67 0.66
C ALA A 69 -33.93 -8.70 -0.54
N GLY A 70 -34.20 -9.20 -1.74
CA GLY A 70 -34.24 -8.43 -2.99
C GLY A 70 -33.24 -8.91 -4.04
N ASN A 71 -33.22 -8.23 -5.20
CA ASN A 71 -32.30 -8.58 -6.29
C ASN A 71 -30.87 -8.14 -5.95
N PRO A 72 -29.90 -9.07 -5.86
CA PRO A 72 -28.51 -8.77 -5.49
C PRO A 72 -27.85 -7.75 -6.43
N TRP A 73 -28.18 -7.79 -7.72
CA TRP A 73 -27.61 -6.90 -8.73
C TRP A 73 -28.11 -5.46 -8.59
N ILE A 74 -29.40 -5.27 -8.29
CA ILE A 74 -29.98 -3.94 -8.08
C ILE A 74 -29.38 -3.30 -6.82
N ARG A 75 -29.21 -4.09 -5.76
CA ARG A 75 -28.56 -3.63 -4.53
C ARG A 75 -27.11 -3.23 -4.79
N LEU A 76 -26.36 -4.04 -5.53
CA LEU A 76 -24.97 -3.72 -5.89
C LEU A 76 -24.92 -2.43 -6.71
N ALA A 77 -25.74 -2.30 -7.76
CA ALA A 77 -25.80 -1.10 -8.59
C ALA A 77 -26.15 0.16 -7.77
N ARG A 78 -27.11 0.06 -6.85
CA ARG A 78 -27.49 1.17 -5.96
C ARG A 78 -26.35 1.55 -5.00
N LEU A 79 -25.69 0.57 -4.38
CA LEU A 79 -24.55 0.81 -3.49
C LEU A 79 -23.40 1.47 -4.26
N THR A 80 -23.02 0.91 -5.40
CA THR A 80 -21.97 1.48 -6.25
C THR A 80 -22.32 2.89 -6.68
N ALA A 81 -23.56 3.18 -7.10
CA ALA A 81 -23.98 4.53 -7.48
C ALA A 81 -23.88 5.51 -6.30
N VAL A 82 -24.34 5.13 -5.10
CA VAL A 82 -24.25 5.99 -3.91
C VAL A 82 -22.79 6.27 -3.54
N PHE A 83 -21.92 5.25 -3.57
CA PHE A 83 -20.51 5.43 -3.27
C PHE A 83 -19.76 6.22 -4.33
N LEU A 84 -20.11 6.08 -5.62
CA LEU A 84 -19.56 6.91 -6.69
C LEU A 84 -19.95 8.37 -6.54
N ILE A 85 -21.20 8.66 -6.16
CA ILE A 85 -21.64 10.03 -5.87
C ILE A 85 -20.91 10.57 -4.63
N ALA A 86 -20.82 9.76 -3.56
CA ALA A 86 -20.10 10.14 -2.35
C ALA A 86 -18.61 10.38 -2.61
N LEU A 87 -17.99 9.66 -3.55
CA LEU A 87 -16.61 9.90 -3.97
C LEU A 87 -16.49 11.17 -4.82
N ALA A 88 -17.32 11.31 -5.85
CA ALA A 88 -17.17 12.35 -6.86
C ALA A 88 -17.57 13.74 -6.35
N LEU A 89 -18.60 13.84 -5.52
CA LEU A 89 -19.15 15.11 -5.05
C LEU A 89 -18.16 15.95 -4.22
N PRO A 90 -17.51 15.43 -3.16
CA PRO A 90 -16.53 16.20 -2.40
C PRO A 90 -15.26 16.50 -3.21
N VAL A 91 -14.82 15.58 -4.08
CA VAL A 91 -13.68 15.83 -4.99
C VAL A 91 -14.00 16.98 -5.94
N ALA A 92 -15.16 16.94 -6.60
CA ALA A 92 -15.59 17.97 -7.53
C ALA A 92 -15.80 19.32 -6.84
N ALA A 93 -16.40 19.33 -5.64
CA ALA A 93 -16.57 20.55 -4.85
C ALA A 93 -15.22 21.16 -4.47
N LEU A 94 -14.26 20.35 -4.00
CA LEU A 94 -12.94 20.83 -3.63
C LEU A 94 -12.17 21.37 -4.85
N VAL A 95 -12.23 20.67 -5.98
CA VAL A 95 -11.63 21.14 -7.24
C VAL A 95 -12.27 22.43 -7.76
N ALA A 96 -13.59 22.59 -7.59
CA ALA A 96 -14.29 23.81 -7.99
C ALA A 96 -13.92 25.02 -7.11
N ILE A 97 -13.63 24.81 -5.83
CA ILE A 97 -13.31 25.88 -4.88
C ILE A 97 -11.82 26.22 -4.88
N ALA A 98 -10.95 25.22 -4.88
CA ALA A 98 -9.52 25.36 -4.66
C ALA A 98 -8.66 25.05 -5.91
N GLY A 99 -9.31 24.79 -7.05
CA GLY A 99 -8.65 24.47 -8.31
C GLY A 99 -8.28 22.98 -8.47
N PRO A 100 -7.86 22.56 -9.68
CA PRO A 100 -7.59 21.17 -10.00
C PRO A 100 -6.30 20.63 -9.39
N ALA A 101 -5.24 21.44 -9.28
CA ALA A 101 -3.96 21.02 -8.73
C ALA A 101 -3.86 21.44 -7.25
N PRO A 102 -3.44 20.55 -6.33
CA PRO A 102 -3.06 19.14 -6.51
C PRO A 102 -4.24 18.16 -6.35
N PHE A 103 -5.43 18.64 -5.99
CA PHE A 103 -6.55 17.83 -5.49
C PHE A 103 -7.07 16.77 -6.46
N LEU A 104 -7.13 17.07 -7.76
CA LEU A 104 -7.60 16.11 -8.76
C LEU A 104 -6.61 14.94 -8.92
N ALA A 105 -5.32 15.24 -8.99
CA ALA A 105 -4.26 14.24 -9.11
C ALA A 105 -4.19 13.36 -7.85
N LEU A 106 -4.34 13.97 -6.66
CA LEU A 106 -4.47 13.23 -5.40
C LEU A 106 -5.67 12.30 -5.41
N ALA A 107 -6.85 12.80 -5.78
CA ALA A 107 -8.07 12.00 -5.84
C ALA A 107 -7.90 10.82 -6.82
N GLN A 108 -7.33 11.05 -8.00
CA GLN A 108 -7.09 10.01 -9.00
C GLN A 108 -6.10 8.95 -8.50
N LEU A 109 -4.93 9.37 -8.00
CA LEU A 109 -3.89 8.45 -7.53
C LEU A 109 -4.39 7.57 -6.39
N PHE A 110 -4.92 8.19 -5.34
CA PHE A 110 -5.28 7.48 -4.11
C PHE A 110 -6.59 6.70 -4.23
N THR A 111 -7.56 7.14 -5.06
CA THR A 111 -8.73 6.30 -5.39
C THR A 111 -8.29 5.08 -6.19
N THR A 112 -7.41 5.27 -7.19
CA THR A 112 -6.90 4.15 -8.00
C THR A 112 -6.16 3.16 -7.11
N ALA A 113 -5.25 3.65 -6.27
CA ALA A 113 -4.56 2.86 -5.26
C ALA A 113 -5.58 2.08 -4.40
N ALA A 114 -6.60 2.72 -3.84
CA ALA A 114 -7.61 2.07 -3.02
C ALA A 114 -8.42 0.97 -3.75
N LEU A 115 -8.65 1.13 -5.07
CA LEU A 115 -9.38 0.14 -5.88
C LEU A 115 -8.51 -1.04 -6.31
N VAL A 116 -7.20 -0.83 -6.45
CA VAL A 116 -6.26 -1.83 -7.01
C VAL A 116 -5.29 -2.42 -5.99
N THR A 117 -5.36 -2.00 -4.72
CA THR A 117 -4.47 -2.51 -3.67
C THR A 117 -4.93 -3.87 -3.19
N PHE A 118 -4.05 -4.86 -3.34
CA PHE A 118 -4.17 -6.17 -2.73
C PHE A 118 -2.86 -6.52 -2.01
N GLY A 119 -2.94 -7.26 -0.91
CA GLY A 119 -1.76 -7.70 -0.16
C GLY A 119 -1.29 -6.79 0.99
N GLY A 120 -2.12 -5.84 1.40
CA GLY A 120 -1.87 -4.96 2.54
C GLY A 120 -1.16 -3.65 2.18
N ALA A 121 -1.01 -2.76 3.16
CA ALA A 121 -0.52 -1.40 2.94
C ALA A 121 0.91 -1.34 2.37
N TYR A 122 1.80 -2.27 2.73
CA TYR A 122 3.16 -2.32 2.19
C TYR A 122 3.22 -2.64 0.69
N ALA A 123 2.20 -3.30 0.14
CA ALA A 123 2.18 -3.68 -1.28
C ALA A 123 1.99 -2.48 -2.21
N VAL A 124 1.21 -1.49 -1.77
CA VAL A 124 0.92 -0.30 -2.59
C VAL A 124 1.93 0.82 -2.37
N LEU A 125 2.71 0.75 -1.29
CA LEU A 125 3.59 1.82 -0.90
C LEU A 125 4.67 2.16 -1.95
N PRO A 126 5.29 1.21 -2.69
CA PRO A 126 6.18 1.55 -3.80
C PRO A 126 5.51 2.39 -4.87
N TYR A 127 4.28 2.02 -5.24
CA TYR A 127 3.50 2.72 -6.26
C TYR A 127 3.17 4.15 -5.82
N ILE A 128 2.78 4.34 -4.55
CA ILE A 128 2.49 5.66 -4.00
C ILE A 128 3.77 6.49 -3.87
N THR A 129 4.87 5.87 -3.45
CA THR A 129 6.17 6.53 -3.30
C THR A 129 6.69 7.03 -4.64
N ASP A 130 6.70 6.17 -5.65
CA ASP A 130 7.13 6.55 -7.00
C ASP A 130 6.25 7.66 -7.60
N ALA A 131 4.93 7.56 -7.44
CA ALA A 131 4.01 8.59 -7.90
C ALA A 131 4.22 9.93 -7.16
N ALA A 132 4.37 9.89 -5.83
CA ALA A 132 4.49 11.10 -5.01
C ALA A 132 5.85 11.78 -5.16
N VAL A 133 6.93 11.01 -5.26
CA VAL A 133 8.31 11.51 -5.30
C VAL A 133 8.73 11.78 -6.75
N ASN A 134 8.66 10.77 -7.62
CA ASN A 134 9.25 10.84 -8.95
C ASN A 134 8.29 11.44 -9.98
N THR A 135 6.99 11.10 -9.93
CA THR A 135 6.03 11.55 -10.94
C THR A 135 5.48 12.95 -10.64
N HIS A 136 5.09 13.21 -9.39
CA HIS A 136 4.44 14.46 -9.01
C HIS A 136 5.34 15.43 -8.25
N GLY A 137 6.45 14.96 -7.67
CA GLY A 137 7.35 15.80 -6.88
C GLY A 137 6.69 16.45 -5.66
N TRP A 138 5.64 15.83 -5.11
CA TRP A 138 4.91 16.35 -3.95
C TRP A 138 5.71 16.30 -2.66
N ILE A 139 6.62 15.33 -2.55
CA ILE A 139 7.41 15.09 -1.35
C ILE A 139 8.81 14.62 -1.74
N ALA A 140 9.82 15.04 -0.98
CA ALA A 140 11.19 14.58 -1.17
C ALA A 140 11.35 13.11 -0.74
N PRO A 141 12.31 12.35 -1.31
CA PRO A 141 12.54 10.96 -0.92
C PRO A 141 12.78 10.77 0.59
N GLY A 142 13.56 11.67 1.20
CA GLY A 142 13.83 11.65 2.65
C GLY A 142 12.59 11.91 3.51
N ASP A 143 11.71 12.81 3.07
CA ASP A 143 10.46 13.09 3.78
C ASP A 143 9.46 11.94 3.64
N MET A 144 9.49 11.21 2.51
CA MET A 144 8.69 9.99 2.37
C MET A 144 9.11 8.91 3.39
N LEU A 145 10.42 8.77 3.63
CA LEU A 145 10.95 7.89 4.69
C LEU A 145 10.48 8.32 6.08
N ASN A 146 10.50 9.62 6.37
CA ASN A 146 9.99 10.17 7.63
C ASN A 146 8.49 9.90 7.80
N GLY A 147 7.70 10.02 6.73
CA GLY A 147 6.28 9.68 6.73
C GLY A 147 6.02 8.21 7.04
N LEU A 148 6.82 7.31 6.47
CA LEU A 148 6.73 5.88 6.76
C LEU A 148 7.08 5.60 8.23
N ALA A 149 8.18 6.18 8.74
CA ALA A 149 8.59 6.04 10.13
C ALA A 149 7.49 6.53 11.08
N LEU A 150 6.89 7.68 10.79
CA LEU A 150 5.77 8.22 11.57
C LEU A 150 4.57 7.26 11.56
N ALA A 151 4.18 6.73 10.40
CA ALA A 151 3.06 5.79 10.29
C ALA A 151 3.28 4.49 11.09
N GLU A 152 4.52 4.00 11.16
CA GLU A 152 4.89 2.81 11.96
C GLU A 152 4.90 3.09 13.49
N THR A 153 5.14 4.34 13.90
CA THR A 153 5.08 4.71 15.33
C THR A 153 3.65 4.91 15.84
N THR A 154 2.71 5.21 14.95
CA THR A 154 1.30 5.41 15.33
C THR A 154 0.55 4.08 15.43
N PRO A 155 -0.22 3.83 16.50
CA PRO A 155 -1.13 2.70 16.53
C PRO A 155 -2.25 2.92 15.50
N GLY A 156 -2.20 2.19 14.38
CA GLY A 156 -3.16 2.38 13.31
C GLY A 156 -2.79 1.67 12.01
N PRO A 157 -3.57 1.87 10.94
CA PRO A 157 -3.26 1.33 9.63
C PRO A 157 -2.07 2.10 9.01
N LEU A 158 -1.04 1.37 8.58
CA LEU A 158 0.13 1.93 7.88
C LEU A 158 -0.25 2.83 6.68
N VAL A 159 -1.42 2.57 6.08
CA VAL A 159 -1.99 3.37 4.99
C VAL A 159 -2.09 4.87 5.32
N LEU A 160 -2.04 5.26 6.61
CA LEU A 160 -1.99 6.66 7.05
C LEU A 160 -0.77 7.44 6.51
N VAL A 161 0.29 6.77 6.05
CA VAL A 161 1.36 7.42 5.30
C VAL A 161 0.83 8.18 4.07
N ASN A 162 -0.27 7.71 3.47
CA ASN A 162 -0.95 8.40 2.36
C ASN A 162 -1.47 9.78 2.79
N THR A 163 -2.04 9.87 3.99
CA THR A 163 -2.53 11.12 4.56
C THR A 163 -1.39 12.12 4.75
N TYR A 164 -0.22 11.64 5.19
CA TYR A 164 1.00 12.43 5.32
C TYR A 164 1.49 12.94 3.94
N VAL A 165 1.56 12.07 2.94
CA VAL A 165 1.90 12.46 1.55
C VAL A 165 0.90 13.49 1.01
N GLY A 166 -0.39 13.29 1.25
CA GLY A 166 -1.45 14.23 0.88
C GLY A 166 -1.26 15.60 1.51
N PHE A 167 -0.87 15.64 2.79
CA PHE A 167 -0.56 16.90 3.47
C PHE A 167 0.56 17.65 2.76
N PHE A 168 1.69 17.00 2.47
CA PHE A 168 2.82 17.62 1.77
C PHE A 168 2.46 18.07 0.37
N ALA A 169 1.69 17.28 -0.37
CA ALA A 169 1.20 17.67 -1.69
C ALA A 169 0.38 18.96 -1.65
N GLY A 170 -0.56 19.08 -0.69
CA GLY A 170 -1.35 20.29 -0.48
C GLY A 170 -0.51 21.47 0.02
N TRP A 171 0.39 21.21 0.97
CA TRP A 171 1.27 22.21 1.58
C TRP A 171 2.21 22.85 0.56
N ASN A 172 2.80 22.04 -0.32
CA ASN A 172 3.73 22.51 -1.36
C ASN A 172 3.01 23.15 -2.55
N ALA A 173 1.75 22.80 -2.80
CA ALA A 173 0.94 23.37 -3.88
C ALA A 173 -0.02 24.49 -3.43
N ALA A 174 0.17 25.04 -2.21
CA ALA A 174 -0.75 26.00 -1.62
C ALA A 174 -0.92 27.28 -2.46
N GLU A 175 0.16 27.78 -3.08
CA GLU A 175 0.13 28.95 -3.96
C GLU A 175 -0.74 28.69 -5.20
N ALA A 176 -0.59 27.53 -5.83
CA ALA A 176 -1.40 27.12 -6.98
C ALA A 176 -2.88 26.96 -6.62
N ALA A 177 -3.19 26.58 -5.37
CA ALA A 177 -4.54 26.45 -4.86
C ALA A 177 -5.16 27.78 -4.37
N GLY A 178 -4.38 28.86 -4.29
CA GLY A 178 -4.83 30.15 -3.75
C GLY A 178 -5.27 30.08 -2.27
N LEU A 179 -4.76 29.09 -1.52
CA LEU A 179 -5.16 28.82 -0.14
C LEU A 179 -3.98 29.06 0.82
N PRO A 180 -4.26 29.39 2.11
CA PRO A 180 -3.23 29.35 3.14
C PRO A 180 -2.58 27.97 3.20
N GLN A 181 -1.26 27.94 3.42
CA GLN A 181 -0.45 26.72 3.32
C GLN A 181 -0.95 25.57 4.21
N ILE A 182 -1.29 25.90 5.47
CA ILE A 182 -1.87 24.94 6.41
C ILE A 182 -3.24 24.44 5.97
N ALA A 183 -4.06 25.31 5.36
CA ALA A 183 -5.40 24.94 4.90
C ALA A 183 -5.33 24.00 3.69
N ALA A 184 -4.45 24.30 2.72
CA ALA A 184 -4.21 23.44 1.57
C ALA A 184 -3.71 22.05 2.00
N GLY A 185 -2.74 22.00 2.93
CA GLY A 185 -2.24 20.75 3.49
C GLY A 185 -3.32 19.93 4.21
N LEU A 186 -4.11 20.57 5.09
CA LEU A 186 -5.18 19.87 5.83
C LEU A 186 -6.30 19.38 4.92
N LEU A 187 -6.71 20.16 3.91
CA LEU A 187 -7.72 19.76 2.94
C LEU A 187 -7.24 18.59 2.09
N ALA A 188 -5.98 18.63 1.63
CA ALA A 188 -5.39 17.55 0.86
C ALA A 188 -5.24 16.27 1.70
N ALA A 189 -4.79 16.36 2.95
CA ALA A 189 -4.72 15.24 3.89
C ALA A 189 -6.11 14.62 4.15
N GLY A 190 -7.12 15.46 4.37
CA GLY A 190 -8.52 15.03 4.54
C GLY A 190 -9.06 14.34 3.29
N LEU A 191 -8.81 14.92 2.11
CA LEU A 191 -9.19 14.35 0.83
C LEU A 191 -8.56 12.96 0.63
N VAL A 192 -7.24 12.85 0.80
CA VAL A 192 -6.52 11.58 0.61
C VAL A 192 -7.04 10.50 1.56
N THR A 193 -7.26 10.86 2.83
CA THR A 193 -7.86 9.95 3.81
C THR A 193 -9.24 9.48 3.33
N TYR A 194 -10.09 10.41 2.91
CA TYR A 194 -11.44 10.12 2.44
C TYR A 194 -11.45 9.16 1.24
N VAL A 195 -10.70 9.49 0.18
CA VAL A 195 -10.69 8.69 -1.06
C VAL A 195 -9.95 7.35 -0.89
N THR A 196 -9.07 7.22 0.11
CA THR A 196 -8.40 5.95 0.43
C THR A 196 -9.35 4.97 1.12
N PHE A 197 -10.14 5.43 2.09
CA PHE A 197 -11.00 4.55 2.89
C PHE A 197 -12.37 4.31 2.25
N LEU A 198 -12.92 5.27 1.50
CA LEU A 198 -14.28 5.17 0.95
C LEU A 198 -14.50 3.92 0.05
N PRO A 199 -13.59 3.56 -0.89
CA PRO A 199 -13.74 2.35 -1.69
C PRO A 199 -13.68 1.07 -0.85
N SER A 200 -12.91 1.06 0.24
CA SER A 200 -12.80 -0.09 1.13
C SER A 200 -14.14 -0.37 1.84
N PHE A 201 -14.85 0.67 2.27
CA PHE A 201 -16.20 0.52 2.82
C PHE A 201 -17.20 -0.01 1.79
N LEU A 202 -17.12 0.41 0.52
CA LEU A 202 -17.93 -0.16 -0.55
C LEU A 202 -17.68 -1.66 -0.67
N PHE A 203 -16.42 -2.09 -0.74
CA PHE A 203 -16.07 -3.50 -0.86
C PHE A 203 -16.52 -4.33 0.34
N ILE A 204 -16.41 -3.81 1.56
CA ILE A 204 -16.87 -4.51 2.75
C ILE A 204 -18.40 -4.66 2.74
N ILE A 205 -19.15 -3.58 2.51
CA ILE A 205 -20.61 -3.60 2.55
C ILE A 205 -21.20 -4.42 1.38
N ALA A 206 -20.61 -4.29 0.19
CA ALA A 206 -21.02 -5.04 -0.99
C ALA A 206 -20.60 -6.51 -0.91
N GLY A 207 -19.41 -6.80 -0.37
CA GLY A 207 -18.81 -8.13 -0.33
C GLY A 207 -19.25 -8.99 0.85
N ALA A 208 -19.57 -8.41 2.02
CA ALA A 208 -19.95 -9.15 3.23
C ALA A 208 -20.99 -10.27 3.01
N PRO A 209 -22.08 -10.09 2.24
CA PRO A 209 -23.07 -11.15 2.00
C PRO A 209 -22.57 -12.33 1.15
N TYR A 210 -21.42 -12.18 0.48
CA TYR A 210 -20.88 -13.15 -0.48
C TYR A 210 -19.58 -13.80 0.00
N VAL A 211 -19.08 -13.45 1.19
CA VAL A 211 -17.83 -13.98 1.76
C VAL A 211 -17.86 -15.52 1.79
N ASP A 212 -18.95 -16.12 2.26
CA ASP A 212 -19.11 -17.59 2.31
C ASP A 212 -19.03 -18.25 0.93
N ALA A 213 -19.55 -17.59 -0.11
CA ALA A 213 -19.51 -18.09 -1.48
C ALA A 213 -18.11 -17.96 -2.10
N LEU A 214 -17.42 -16.86 -1.80
CA LEU A 214 -16.05 -16.61 -2.26
C LEU A 214 -15.06 -17.62 -1.63
N GLN A 215 -15.22 -17.94 -0.34
CA GLN A 215 -14.36 -18.91 0.35
C GLN A 215 -14.53 -20.34 -0.19
N LYS A 216 -15.73 -20.70 -0.67
CA LYS A 216 -16.01 -22.00 -1.27
C LYS A 216 -15.51 -22.12 -2.72
N ASN A 217 -15.21 -21.00 -3.39
CA ASN A 217 -14.72 -21.01 -4.77
C ASN A 217 -13.19 -21.19 -4.81
N GLU A 218 -12.77 -22.35 -5.33
CA GLU A 218 -11.35 -22.69 -5.40
C GLU A 218 -10.54 -21.74 -6.30
N HIS A 219 -11.09 -21.29 -7.43
CA HIS A 219 -10.39 -20.34 -8.32
C HIS A 219 -10.15 -19.00 -7.64
N ALA A 220 -11.13 -18.48 -6.89
CA ALA A 220 -11.00 -17.24 -6.15
C ALA A 220 -9.90 -17.35 -5.07
N ARG A 221 -9.86 -18.48 -4.35
CA ARG A 221 -8.83 -18.73 -3.34
C ARG A 221 -7.43 -18.80 -3.96
N ARG A 222 -7.28 -19.48 -5.11
CA ARG A 222 -6.00 -19.58 -5.82
C ARG A 222 -5.56 -18.25 -6.42
N ALA A 223 -6.48 -17.43 -6.93
CA ALA A 223 -6.20 -16.08 -7.40
C ALA A 223 -5.61 -15.18 -6.30
N LEU A 224 -6.27 -15.15 -5.14
CA LEU A 224 -5.80 -14.39 -3.96
C LEU A 224 -4.42 -14.85 -3.49
N SER A 225 -4.15 -16.16 -3.58
CA SER A 225 -2.87 -16.76 -3.25
C SER A 225 -1.75 -16.29 -4.20
N GLY A 226 -2.02 -16.28 -5.52
CA GLY A 226 -1.12 -15.74 -6.53
C GLY A 226 -0.81 -14.26 -6.31
N ILE A 227 -1.85 -13.45 -6.04
CA ILE A 227 -1.69 -12.03 -5.70
C ILE A 227 -0.79 -11.85 -4.47
N THR A 228 -1.07 -12.57 -3.39
CA THR A 228 -0.27 -12.50 -2.15
C THR A 228 1.20 -12.85 -2.40
N THR A 229 1.46 -13.78 -3.33
CA THR A 229 2.82 -14.18 -3.72
C THR A 229 3.54 -13.08 -4.50
N ALA A 230 2.88 -12.47 -5.50
CA ALA A 230 3.45 -11.35 -6.23
C ALA A 230 3.76 -10.15 -5.31
N VAL A 231 2.89 -9.90 -4.33
CA VAL A 231 3.07 -8.85 -3.32
C VAL A 231 4.40 -8.99 -2.55
N VAL A 232 4.91 -10.21 -2.35
CA VAL A 232 6.24 -10.39 -1.73
C VAL A 232 7.34 -9.74 -2.57
N GLY A 233 7.29 -9.90 -3.90
CA GLY A 233 8.22 -9.25 -4.83
C GLY A 233 8.05 -7.72 -4.83
N VAL A 234 6.80 -7.24 -4.74
CA VAL A 234 6.52 -5.80 -4.63
C VAL A 234 7.08 -5.19 -3.35
N ILE A 235 6.90 -5.86 -2.21
CA ILE A 235 7.50 -5.45 -0.94
C ILE A 235 9.03 -5.47 -1.01
N PHE A 236 9.61 -6.43 -1.72
CA PHE A 236 11.06 -6.44 -1.94
C PHE A 236 11.53 -5.24 -2.78
N ASN A 237 10.77 -4.82 -3.80
CA ASN A 237 11.06 -3.58 -4.54
C ASN A 237 11.02 -2.35 -3.62
N LEU A 238 10.07 -2.29 -2.68
CA LEU A 238 10.05 -1.23 -1.67
C LEU A 238 11.35 -1.21 -0.86
N ALA A 239 11.80 -2.36 -0.40
CA ALA A 239 13.00 -2.46 0.43
C ALA A 239 14.25 -2.01 -0.33
N VAL A 240 14.35 -2.32 -1.64
CA VAL A 240 15.42 -1.83 -2.51
C VAL A 240 15.36 -0.31 -2.65
N PHE A 241 14.19 0.24 -2.98
CA PHE A 241 14.00 1.69 -3.12
C PHE A 241 14.40 2.46 -1.85
N LEU A 242 13.92 2.01 -0.68
CA LEU A 242 14.26 2.64 0.59
C LEU A 242 15.73 2.44 0.96
N GLY A 243 16.29 1.27 0.63
CA GLY A 243 17.70 0.96 0.83
C GLY A 243 18.60 1.88 0.01
N GLU A 244 18.29 2.10 -1.26
CA GLU A 244 19.02 3.05 -2.12
C GLU A 244 18.95 4.47 -1.58
N ALA A 245 17.76 4.93 -1.19
CA ALA A 245 17.55 6.27 -0.65
C ALA A 245 18.32 6.56 0.66
N VAL A 246 18.58 5.52 1.47
CA VAL A 246 19.30 5.65 2.75
C VAL A 246 20.80 5.38 2.60
N LEU A 247 21.19 4.39 1.80
CA LEU A 247 22.57 3.92 1.70
C LEU A 247 23.41 4.74 0.71
N ILE A 248 22.77 5.36 -0.27
CA ILE A 248 23.45 6.13 -1.33
C ILE A 248 23.29 7.61 -1.00
N THR A 249 24.35 8.21 -0.47
CA THR A 249 24.38 9.63 -0.06
C THR A 249 25.10 10.53 -1.07
N GLY A 250 25.51 9.98 -2.22
CA GLY A 250 26.21 10.74 -3.26
C GLY A 250 25.29 11.50 -4.21
N GLU A 251 25.75 12.66 -4.69
CA GLU A 251 25.11 13.34 -5.84
C GLU A 251 25.18 12.47 -7.10
N PRO A 252 24.29 12.66 -8.10
CA PRO A 252 24.29 11.86 -9.33
C PRO A 252 25.67 11.86 -10.00
N GLY A 253 26.41 10.74 -9.87
CA GLY A 253 27.75 10.59 -10.44
C GLY A 253 28.89 10.36 -9.41
N THR A 254 28.64 10.51 -8.11
CA THR A 254 29.58 10.09 -7.07
C THR A 254 28.97 8.94 -6.27
N LEU A 255 29.61 7.77 -6.26
CA LEU A 255 29.17 6.62 -5.44
C LEU A 255 29.61 6.83 -3.99
N GLY A 256 28.93 7.72 -3.28
CA GLY A 256 29.02 7.85 -1.83
C GLY A 256 28.13 6.80 -1.17
N VAL A 257 28.73 5.80 -0.53
CA VAL A 257 28.02 4.82 0.29
C VAL A 257 28.16 5.22 1.75
N ASP A 258 27.03 5.36 2.44
CA ASP A 258 27.03 5.52 3.89
C ASP A 258 27.26 4.15 4.56
N TRP A 259 28.53 3.89 4.90
CA TRP A 259 28.94 2.66 5.56
C TRP A 259 28.37 2.52 6.99
N ALA A 260 28.05 3.62 7.66
CA ALA A 260 27.44 3.58 8.98
C ALA A 260 25.97 3.14 8.88
N ALA A 261 25.21 3.73 7.95
CA ALA A 261 23.85 3.30 7.64
C ALA A 261 23.80 1.83 7.17
N ALA A 262 24.76 1.40 6.34
CA ALA A 262 24.87 0.02 5.89
C ALA A 262 25.12 -0.96 7.04
N ALA A 263 26.00 -0.62 7.97
CA ALA A 263 26.29 -1.44 9.14
C ALA A 263 25.07 -1.58 10.06
N VAL A 264 24.34 -0.48 10.29
CA VAL A 264 23.10 -0.50 11.08
C VAL A 264 22.02 -1.32 10.39
N ALA A 265 21.83 -1.17 9.08
CA ALA A 265 20.85 -1.94 8.31
C ALA A 265 21.15 -3.45 8.34
N LEU A 266 22.41 -3.84 8.15
CA LEU A 266 22.84 -5.24 8.23
C LEU A 266 22.69 -5.81 9.65
N GLY A 267 23.03 -5.03 10.67
CA GLY A 267 22.85 -5.41 12.08
C GLY A 267 21.38 -5.63 12.42
N ALA A 268 20.49 -4.72 11.99
CA ALA A 268 19.05 -4.85 12.16
C ALA A 268 18.49 -6.08 11.43
N LEU A 269 18.93 -6.33 10.20
CA LEU A 269 18.55 -7.52 9.43
C LEU A 269 18.99 -8.81 10.12
N ALA A 270 20.23 -8.89 10.60
CA ALA A 270 20.74 -10.05 11.31
C ALA A 270 19.91 -10.34 12.58
N LEU A 271 19.62 -9.30 13.37
CA LEU A 271 18.77 -9.41 14.56
C LEU A 271 17.35 -9.88 14.22
N LEU A 272 16.75 -9.34 13.17
CA LEU A 272 15.43 -9.78 12.68
C LEU A 272 15.43 -11.26 12.27
N LEU A 273 16.48 -11.72 11.59
CA LEU A 273 16.61 -13.12 11.17
C LEU A 273 16.76 -14.08 12.36
N THR A 274 17.30 -13.61 13.50
CA THR A 274 17.34 -14.42 14.73
C THR A 274 15.95 -14.62 15.37
N GLY A 275 14.98 -13.75 15.06
CA GLY A 275 13.62 -13.80 15.61
C GLY A 275 13.52 -13.53 17.12
N ARG A 276 14.60 -13.09 17.77
CA ARG A 276 14.67 -12.92 19.24
C ARG A 276 14.31 -11.51 19.70
N VAL A 277 14.34 -10.51 18.82
CA VAL A 277 14.12 -9.10 19.18
C VAL A 277 12.77 -8.63 18.62
N PRO A 278 11.88 -8.04 19.44
CA PRO A 278 10.61 -7.51 18.95
C PRO A 278 10.86 -6.24 18.11
N ILE A 279 10.04 -6.06 17.06
CA ILE A 279 10.16 -4.96 16.10
C ILE A 279 10.19 -3.57 16.77
N PRO A 280 9.36 -3.26 17.79
CA PRO A 280 9.44 -1.96 18.47
C PRO A 280 10.79 -1.69 19.14
N ALA A 281 11.47 -2.72 19.64
CA ALA A 281 12.80 -2.55 20.24
C ALA A 281 13.86 -2.24 19.19
N LEU A 282 13.77 -2.85 18.00
CA LEU A 282 14.64 -2.51 16.86
C LEU A 282 14.44 -1.05 16.41
N VAL A 283 13.19 -0.59 16.34
CA VAL A 283 12.88 0.82 16.02
C VAL A 283 13.44 1.75 17.09
N GLY A 284 13.30 1.42 18.37
CA GLY A 284 13.87 2.21 19.47
C GLY A 284 15.39 2.29 19.45
N ILE A 285 16.08 1.18 19.13
CA ILE A 285 17.54 1.15 18.98
C ILE A 285 17.98 2.01 17.79
N GLY A 286 17.27 1.90 16.65
CA GLY A 286 17.54 2.74 15.48
C GLY A 286 17.36 4.23 15.78
N ALA A 287 16.28 4.60 16.46
CA ALA A 287 16.04 5.99 16.87
C ALA A 287 17.12 6.52 17.82
N ALA A 288 17.59 5.69 18.77
CA ALA A 288 18.67 6.07 19.67
C ALA A 288 20.00 6.26 18.93
N LEU A 289 20.33 5.38 17.98
CA LEU A 289 21.54 5.51 17.15
C LEU A 289 21.49 6.77 16.27
N GLY A 290 20.34 7.07 15.67
CA GLY A 290 20.15 8.30 14.90
C GLY A 290 20.23 9.57 15.76
N ALA A 291 19.67 9.55 16.97
CA ALA A 291 19.78 10.67 17.90
C ALA A 291 21.22 10.99 18.35
N ILE A 292 22.12 10.00 18.29
CA ILE A 292 23.54 10.13 18.61
C ILE A 292 24.35 10.64 17.40
N GLY A 293 23.72 10.78 16.22
CA GLY A 293 24.38 11.22 14.99
C GLY A 293 25.29 10.17 14.36
N LEU A 294 25.06 8.89 14.69
CA LEU A 294 25.77 7.76 14.08
C LEU A 294 25.24 7.41 12.69
N VAL A 295 23.99 7.79 12.39
CA VAL A 295 23.27 7.64 11.11
C VAL A 295 22.26 8.79 11.01
#